data_AF-A0A2Z5KAP8-F1
#
_entry.id   AF-A0A2Z5KAP8-F1
#
_cell.length_a   1.000
_cell.length_b   1.000
_cell.length_c   1.000
_cell.angle_alpha   90.00
_cell.angle_beta   90.00
_cell.angle_gamma   90.00
#
_symmetry.space_group_name_H-M   'P 1'
#
loop_
_entity.id
_entity.type
_entity.pdbx_description
1 polymer ?
#
loop_
_entity_poly.entity_id
_entity_poly.type
_entity_poly.pdbx_seq_one_letter_code
_entity_poly.pdbx_strand_id
1 'polypeptide(L)'
;MSNPFSDAADEIPVTHEVVVHVALADQPPVPLPAELRYDRIDPYAVCLSPGATSTGTVDWVFARSLLSEGLHRPVGVGDVLVIPRHRCHRHSVRVVV
;
A
#
# COMPACT_ATOMS: atom_id res chain seq x y z
N MET A 1 21.12 -20.50 -28.63
CA MET A 1 20.13 -19.44 -28.33
C MET A 1 20.08 -19.29 -26.82
N SER A 2 20.94 -18.42 -26.30
CA SER A 2 21.09 -18.18 -24.86
C SER A 2 19.99 -17.24 -24.40
N ASN A 3 19.25 -17.65 -23.37
CA ASN A 3 18.13 -16.89 -22.82
C ASN A 3 18.66 -15.57 -22.22
N PRO A 4 18.26 -14.37 -22.68
CA PRO A 4 18.79 -13.09 -22.19
C PRO A 4 18.14 -12.59 -20.88
N PHE A 5 17.24 -13.36 -20.26
CA PHE A 5 16.55 -12.96 -19.01
C PHE A 5 17.23 -13.47 -17.73
N SER A 6 18.56 -13.63 -17.75
CA SER A 6 19.33 -13.87 -16.53
C SER A 6 19.78 -12.52 -15.95
N ASP A 7 18.81 -11.71 -15.53
CA ASP A 7 19.04 -10.53 -14.69
C ASP A 7 18.30 -10.71 -13.36
N ALA A 8 18.61 -11.81 -12.67
CA ALA A 8 18.08 -12.13 -11.35
C ALA A 8 18.83 -11.38 -10.22
N ALA A 9 19.38 -10.19 -10.51
CA ALA A 9 20.27 -9.46 -9.62
C ALA A 9 19.84 -8.01 -9.32
N ASP A 10 18.77 -7.46 -9.94
CA ASP A 10 18.35 -6.07 -9.70
C ASP A 10 16.83 -5.82 -9.66
N GLU A 11 16.03 -6.84 -9.33
CA GLU A 11 14.61 -6.66 -8.97
C GLU A 11 14.47 -6.37 -7.48
N ILE A 12 15.14 -5.32 -7.00
CA ILE A 12 14.99 -4.87 -5.61
C ILE A 12 13.57 -4.32 -5.47
N PRO A 13 12.69 -4.93 -4.67
CA PRO A 13 11.38 -4.37 -4.42
C PRO A 13 11.54 -3.01 -3.74
N VAL A 14 10.78 -2.02 -4.19
CA VAL A 14 10.79 -0.69 -3.58
C VAL A 14 10.00 -0.78 -2.28
N THR A 15 10.70 -0.71 -1.15
CA THR A 15 10.09 -0.68 0.17
C THR A 15 10.13 0.73 0.77
N HIS A 16 9.05 1.10 1.44
CA HIS A 16 8.96 2.35 2.20
C HIS A 16 8.23 2.11 3.51
N GLU A 17 8.89 2.48 4.61
CA GLU A 17 8.26 2.52 5.92
C GLU A 17 7.30 3.70 6.00
N VAL A 18 6.07 3.41 6.40
CA VAL A 18 4.99 4.38 6.57
C VAL A 18 4.28 4.15 7.90
N VAL A 19 3.62 5.18 8.41
CA VAL A 19 2.74 5.04 9.58
C VAL A 19 1.30 5.04 9.11
N VAL A 20 0.62 3.91 9.31
CA VAL A 20 -0.80 3.77 9.01
C VAL A 20 -1.60 4.01 10.28
N HIS A 21 -2.69 4.77 10.17
CA HIS A 21 -3.62 4.97 11.28
C HIS A 21 -4.83 4.07 11.05
N VAL A 22 -4.94 3.01 11.82
CA VAL A 22 -6.08 2.08 11.74
C VAL A 22 -7.17 2.59 12.66
N ALA A 23 -8.34 2.89 12.09
CA ALA A 23 -9.50 3.36 12.83
C ALA A 23 -10.60 2.29 12.82
N LEU A 24 -11.13 1.98 13.99
CA LEU A 24 -12.37 1.21 14.13
C LEU A 24 -13.51 2.18 14.48
N ALA A 25 -14.75 1.83 14.15
CA ALA A 25 -15.90 2.73 14.26
C ALA A 25 -16.03 3.43 15.63
N ASP A 26 -15.68 2.71 16.71
CA ASP A 26 -15.84 3.19 18.09
C ASP A 26 -14.52 3.36 18.84
N GLN A 27 -13.38 3.36 18.15
CA GLN A 27 -12.05 3.47 18.79
C GLN A 27 -11.22 4.60 18.18
N PRO A 28 -10.38 5.28 18.99
CA PRO A 28 -9.42 6.23 18.46
C PRO A 28 -8.48 5.53 17.46
N PRO A 29 -8.08 6.20 16.37
CA PRO A 29 -7.14 5.63 15.41
C PRO A 29 -5.82 5.25 16.09
N VAL A 30 -5.36 4.02 15.87
CA VAL A 30 -4.08 3.54 16.41
C VAL A 30 -3.01 3.68 15.33
N PRO A 31 -1.90 4.39 15.61
CA PRO A 31 -0.76 4.43 14.70
C PRO A 31 -0.03 3.09 14.71
N LEU A 32 0.16 2.50 13.54
CA LEU A 32 0.91 1.26 13.34
C LEU A 32 2.03 1.50 12.33
N PRO A 33 3.28 1.13 12.65
CA PRO A 33 4.33 1.11 11.64
C PRO A 33 3.97 0.06 10.59
N ALA A 34 4.07 0.39 9.32
CA ALA A 34 3.76 -0.49 8.21
C ALA A 34 4.81 -0.34 7.12
N GLU A 35 4.99 -1.37 6.32
CA GLU A 35 5.84 -1.33 5.14
C GLU A 35 4.96 -1.34 3.89
N LEU A 36 5.20 -0.37 3.00
CA LEU A 36 4.71 -0.41 1.63
C LEU A 36 5.77 -1.07 0.76
N ARG A 37 5.39 -2.12 0.03
CA ARG A 37 6.28 -2.85 -0.87
C ARG A 37 5.69 -2.86 -2.28
N TYR A 38 6.51 -2.46 -3.24
CA TYR A 38 6.22 -2.56 -4.66
C TYR A 38 7.25 -3.48 -5.32
N ASP A 39 6.76 -4.52 -5.99
CA ASP A 39 7.58 -5.48 -6.72
C ASP A 39 7.40 -5.26 -8.23
N ARG A 40 8.47 -5.42 -9.02
CA ARG A 40 8.38 -5.36 -10.48
C ARG A 40 7.80 -6.66 -11.06
N ILE A 41 7.85 -7.77 -10.33
CA ILE A 41 7.24 -9.05 -10.69
C ILE A 41 5.70 -8.92 -10.78
N ASP A 42 5.10 -8.09 -9.92
CA ASP A 42 3.70 -7.69 -10.02
C ASP A 42 3.56 -6.15 -10.07
N PRO A 43 3.70 -5.55 -11.26
CA PRO A 43 3.75 -4.09 -11.41
C PRO A 43 2.40 -3.40 -11.15
N TYR A 44 1.32 -4.18 -10.99
CA TYR A 44 -0.02 -3.67 -10.73
C TYR A 44 -0.39 -3.72 -9.25
N ALA A 45 0.31 -4.53 -8.45
CA ALA A 45 0.08 -4.65 -7.03
C ALA A 45 1.01 -3.75 -6.20
N VAL A 46 0.46 -3.21 -5.13
CA VAL A 46 1.21 -2.57 -4.05
C VAL A 46 0.79 -3.26 -2.76
N CYS A 47 1.76 -3.83 -2.06
CA CYS A 47 1.54 -4.54 -0.81
C CYS A 47 1.74 -3.58 0.36
N LEU A 48 0.84 -3.63 1.34
CA LEU A 48 0.96 -2.95 2.62
C LEU A 48 0.95 -4.00 3.72
N SER A 49 2.02 -4.04 4.50
CA SER A 49 2.19 -4.96 5.62
C SER A 49 2.19 -4.17 6.93
N PRO A 50 1.06 -4.09 7.66
CA PRO A 50 1.00 -3.45 8.97
C PRO A 50 1.81 -4.24 10.00
N GLY A 51 2.48 -3.56 10.93
CA GLY A 51 3.17 -4.16 12.07
C GLY A 51 4.30 -5.09 11.66
N ALA A 52 5.39 -4.50 11.14
CA ALA A 52 6.63 -5.04 10.54
C ALA A 52 7.21 -6.39 11.04
N THR A 53 6.70 -7.00 12.11
CA THR A 53 7.20 -8.23 12.72
C THR A 53 6.12 -9.00 13.50
N SER A 54 4.86 -9.00 13.06
CA SER A 54 3.80 -9.82 13.66
C SER A 54 3.42 -10.96 12.72
N THR A 55 3.67 -12.19 13.18
CA THR A 55 3.48 -13.51 12.54
C THR A 55 2.02 -13.86 12.24
N GLY A 56 1.28 -12.92 11.66
CA GLY A 56 -0.14 -13.06 11.32
C GLY A 56 -0.79 -11.78 10.79
N THR A 57 -0.02 -10.71 10.51
CA THR A 57 -0.64 -9.49 9.99
C THR A 57 -1.02 -9.69 8.52
N VAL A 58 -2.27 -9.37 8.20
CA VAL A 58 -2.81 -9.46 6.83
C VAL A 58 -1.99 -8.53 5.95
N ASP A 59 -1.36 -9.08 4.90
CA ASP A 59 -0.79 -8.29 3.82
C ASP A 59 -1.93 -7.78 2.95
N TRP A 60 -2.09 -6.46 2.90
CA TRP A 60 -3.11 -5.84 2.07
C TRP A 60 -2.52 -5.60 0.70
N VAL A 61 -3.18 -6.13 -0.32
CA VAL A 61 -2.79 -5.92 -1.71
C VAL A 61 -3.73 -4.93 -2.34
N PHE A 62 -3.18 -3.82 -2.80
CA PHE A 62 -3.92 -2.76 -3.49
C PHE A 62 -3.48 -2.66 -4.94
N ALA A 63 -4.39 -2.28 -5.83
CA ALA A 63 -4.01 -1.90 -7.18
C ALA A 63 -3.24 -0.56 -7.15
N ARG A 64 -2.09 -0.51 -7.83
CA ARG A 64 -1.27 0.70 -7.97
C ARG A 64 -2.07 1.87 -8.55
N SER A 65 -2.92 1.59 -9.55
CA SER A 65 -3.80 2.58 -10.17
C SER A 65 -4.83 3.11 -9.17
N LEU A 66 -5.41 2.26 -8.33
CA LEU A 66 -6.36 2.65 -7.30
C LEU A 66 -5.74 3.63 -6.31
N LEU A 67 -4.53 3.34 -5.82
CA LEU A 67 -3.80 4.25 -4.93
C LEU A 67 -3.44 5.57 -5.63
N SER A 68 -2.96 5.50 -6.88
CA SER A 68 -2.57 6.68 -7.66
C SER A 68 -3.75 7.62 -7.92
N GLU A 69 -4.90 7.09 -8.30
CA GLU A 69 -6.12 7.87 -8.47
C GLU A 69 -6.69 8.37 -7.12
N GLY A 70 -6.61 7.53 -6.10
CA GLY A 70 -7.07 7.81 -4.73
C GLY A 70 -6.31 8.93 -4.02
N LEU A 71 -5.11 9.26 -4.49
CA LEU A 71 -4.36 10.45 -4.05
C LEU A 71 -5.00 11.76 -4.53
N HIS A 72 -5.78 11.73 -5.61
CA HIS A 72 -6.32 12.92 -6.27
C HIS A 72 -7.82 13.06 -6.08
N ARG A 73 -8.55 11.94 -6.11
CA ARG A 73 -10.02 11.91 -6.01
C ARG A 73 -10.49 10.66 -5.24
N PRO A 74 -11.68 10.68 -4.64
CA PRO A 74 -12.29 9.45 -4.11
C PRO A 74 -12.46 8.42 -5.23
N VAL A 75 -11.93 7.21 -5.04
CA VAL A 75 -12.03 6.09 -5.99
C VAL A 75 -12.17 4.79 -5.21
N GLY A 76 -13.01 3.87 -5.68
CA GLY A 76 -13.19 2.57 -5.05
C GLY A 76 -13.35 1.45 -6.06
N VAL A 77 -12.87 0.26 -5.69
CA VAL A 77 -12.98 -0.97 -6.45
C VAL A 77 -13.32 -2.10 -5.49
N GLY A 78 -14.48 -2.73 -5.69
CA GLY A 78 -14.99 -3.74 -4.76
C GLY A 78 -15.21 -3.15 -3.37
N ASP A 79 -14.63 -3.79 -2.37
CA ASP A 79 -14.73 -3.37 -0.97
C ASP A 79 -13.73 -2.26 -0.61
N VAL A 80 -12.77 -1.93 -1.48
CA VAL A 80 -11.73 -0.94 -1.17
C VAL A 80 -12.14 0.44 -1.70
N LEU A 81 -12.25 1.41 -0.82
CA LEU A 81 -12.48 2.83 -1.15
C LEU A 81 -11.30 3.70 -0.66
N VAL A 82 -10.61 4.35 -1.59
CA VAL A 82 -9.48 5.26 -1.32
C VAL A 82 -9.95 6.70 -1.47
N ILE A 83 -9.74 7.50 -0.43
CA ILE A 83 -10.19 8.89 -0.34
C ILE A 83 -8.99 9.79 0.01
N PRO A 84 -8.72 10.85 -0.76
CA PRO A 84 -7.65 11.78 -0.43
C PRO A 84 -7.99 12.56 0.84
N ARG A 85 -7.02 12.73 1.74
CA ARG A 85 -7.16 13.64 2.90
C ARG A 85 -6.85 15.07 2.43
N HIS A 86 -7.68 16.04 2.82
CA HIS A 86 -7.55 17.44 2.39
C HIS A 86 -6.19 18.08 2.75
N ARG A 87 -5.91 19.19 2.05
CA ARG A 87 -4.63 19.90 1.78
C ARG A 87 -3.56 20.04 2.88
N CYS A 88 -3.80 19.69 4.15
CA CYS A 88 -2.78 19.74 5.20
C CYS A 88 -1.89 18.49 5.27
N HIS A 89 -2.36 17.34 4.79
CA HIS A 89 -1.58 16.10 4.73
C HIS A 89 -1.42 15.63 3.28
N ARG A 90 -0.56 16.32 2.54
CA ARG A 90 -0.36 16.16 1.08
C ARG A 90 0.03 14.75 0.63
N HIS A 91 0.44 13.89 1.56
CA HIS A 91 0.90 12.53 1.30
C HIS A 91 0.11 11.47 2.08
N SER A 92 -1.12 11.77 2.50
CA SER A 92 -1.98 10.79 3.20
C SER A 92 -3.27 10.52 2.44
N VAL A 93 -3.65 9.25 2.38
CA VAL A 93 -4.95 8.78 1.88
C VAL A 93 -5.66 8.03 2.99
N ARG A 94 -6.99 8.02 2.94
CA ARG A 94 -7.82 7.16 3.78
C ARG A 94 -8.29 5.99 2.93
N VAL A 95 -7.94 4.78 3.35
CA VAL A 95 -8.50 3.55 2.80
C VAL A 95 -9.64 3.11 3.72
N VAL A 96 -10.78 2.80 3.14
CA VAL A 96 -11.96 2.25 3.82
C VAL A 96 -12.23 0.89 3.18
N VAL A 97 -12.40 -0.14 4.01
CA VAL A 97 -12.91 -1.47 3.64
C VAL A 97 -14.07 -1.86 4.52
#